data_AF-A0A815XKM7-F1
#
_entry.id   AF-A0A815XKM7-F1
#
_cell.length_a   1.000
_cell.length_b   1.000
_cell.length_c   1.000
_cell.angle_alpha   90.00
_cell.angle_beta   90.00
_cell.angle_gamma   90.00
#
_symmetry.space_group_name_H-M   'P 1'
#
loop_
_entity.id
_entity.type
_entity.pdbx_description
1 polymer ?
#
loop_
_entity_poly.entity_id
_entity_poly.type
_entity_poly.pdbx_seq_one_letter_code
_entity_poly.pdbx_strand_id
1 'polypeptide(L)'
;MLPNERLFIQSMNNTQVLFPSATCMLHEFIYQIQLRHRNFTQFLRSFVYADILTTKTDTIIQMARCSFDNHLLSLIGTLTIKATLIMLRPEGHMDLDYLAGVLNEKQITTMYTAPSLWNSLFNFLNNTNRKSSVH
;
A
#
# COMPACT_ATOMS: atom_id res chain seq x y z
N MET A 1 14.27 -8.37 -26.51
CA MET A 1 14.07 -8.85 -25.13
C MET A 1 15.38 -9.47 -24.68
N LEU A 2 16.05 -8.85 -23.72
CA LEU A 2 17.37 -9.29 -23.25
C LEU A 2 17.22 -10.57 -22.41
N PRO A 3 18.22 -11.47 -22.37
CA PRO A 3 18.15 -12.74 -21.63
C PRO A 3 17.78 -12.59 -20.15
N ASN A 4 18.16 -11.46 -19.55
CA ASN A 4 17.95 -11.13 -18.14
C ASN A 4 16.48 -10.79 -17.84
N GLU A 5 15.71 -10.33 -18.82
CA GLU A 5 14.27 -10.06 -18.68
C GLU A 5 13.46 -11.36 -18.63
N ARG A 6 13.92 -12.42 -19.31
CA ARG A 6 13.28 -13.74 -19.28
C ARG A 6 13.40 -14.42 -17.93
N LEU A 7 14.54 -14.30 -17.25
CA LEU A 7 14.75 -14.88 -15.92
C LEU A 7 13.91 -14.16 -14.85
N PHE A 8 13.75 -12.83 -14.94
CA PHE A 8 12.85 -12.08 -14.05
C PHE A 8 11.38 -12.47 -14.27
N ILE A 9 10.94 -12.62 -15.52
CA ILE A 9 9.58 -13.06 -15.88
C ILE A 9 9.34 -14.53 -15.50
N GLN A 10 10.32 -15.43 -15.67
CA GLN A 10 10.21 -16.84 -15.26
C GLN A 10 10.21 -17.01 -13.75
N SER A 11 10.99 -16.22 -13.01
CA SER A 11 11.00 -16.21 -11.54
C SER A 11 9.63 -15.81 -10.95
N MET A 12 8.79 -15.11 -11.72
CA MET A 12 7.47 -14.64 -11.28
C MET A 12 6.31 -15.57 -11.64
N ASN A 13 6.56 -16.70 -12.32
CA ASN A 13 5.48 -17.63 -12.69
C ASN A 13 4.88 -18.40 -11.49
N ASN A 14 5.54 -18.38 -10.33
CA ASN A 14 5.08 -19.01 -9.08
C ASN A 14 5.19 -18.07 -7.86
N THR A 15 4.90 -16.77 -8.03
CA THR A 15 4.88 -15.84 -6.88
C THR A 15 3.74 -16.21 -5.93
N GLN A 16 4.08 -16.85 -4.81
CA GLN A 16 3.16 -17.06 -3.69
C GLN A 16 3.18 -15.82 -2.81
N VAL A 17 2.00 -15.30 -2.49
CA VAL A 17 1.81 -14.15 -1.61
C VAL A 17 0.92 -14.65 -0.48
N LEU A 18 1.45 -14.61 0.73
CA LEU A 18 0.87 -15.23 1.91
C LEU A 18 -0.07 -14.24 2.62
N PHE A 19 -1.25 -14.70 3.02
CA PHE A 19 -2.24 -13.93 3.79
C PHE A 19 -2.67 -14.70 5.04
N PRO A 20 -2.79 -14.03 6.19
CA PRO A 20 -3.74 -14.38 7.23
C PRO A 20 -4.81 -13.29 7.40
N SER A 21 -6.06 -13.72 7.49
CA SER A 21 -7.13 -12.95 8.11
C SER A 21 -6.95 -12.99 9.63
N ALA A 22 -7.14 -11.84 10.29
CA ALA A 22 -7.08 -11.73 11.76
C ALA A 22 -8.21 -12.50 12.49
N THR A 23 -9.20 -13.05 11.76
CA THR A 23 -10.34 -13.77 12.34
C THR A 23 -10.08 -15.27 12.60
N CYS A 24 -8.93 -15.83 12.17
CA CYS A 24 -8.58 -17.25 12.36
C CYS A 24 -7.58 -17.49 13.50
N MET A 25 -7.62 -16.72 14.60
CA MET A 25 -6.92 -17.09 15.85
C MET A 25 -7.59 -18.25 16.61
N LEU A 26 -8.43 -19.05 15.94
CA LEU A 26 -8.81 -20.38 16.40
C LEU A 26 -8.13 -21.40 15.48
N HIS A 27 -7.44 -22.31 16.15
CA HIS A 27 -6.52 -23.33 15.68
C HIS A 27 -6.92 -23.99 14.34
N GLU A 28 -5.91 -24.28 13.52
CA GLU A 28 -5.94 -25.17 12.35
C GLU A 28 -6.87 -24.75 11.20
N PHE A 29 -6.35 -23.96 10.26
CA PHE A 29 -6.57 -24.05 8.80
C PHE A 29 -6.07 -22.75 8.15
N ILE A 30 -4.84 -22.76 7.65
CA ILE A 30 -4.32 -21.66 6.82
C ILE A 30 -4.95 -21.84 5.43
N TYR A 31 -6.09 -21.18 5.18
CA TYR A 31 -6.63 -21.09 3.83
C TYR A 31 -5.70 -20.24 2.96
N GLN A 32 -4.90 -20.90 2.13
CA GLN A 32 -4.00 -20.24 1.18
C GLN A 32 -4.77 -19.87 -0.10
N ILE A 33 -4.76 -18.59 -0.48
CA ILE A 33 -5.32 -18.12 -1.76
C ILE A 33 -4.17 -18.00 -2.76
N GLN A 34 -4.20 -18.80 -3.82
CA GLN A 34 -3.19 -18.75 -4.88
C GLN A 34 -3.48 -17.61 -5.86
N LEU A 35 -2.61 -16.60 -5.88
CA LEU A 35 -2.63 -15.54 -6.90
C LEU A 35 -1.59 -15.81 -7.98
N ARG A 36 -2.02 -15.79 -9.25
CA ARG A 36 -1.11 -15.87 -10.40
C ARG A 36 -0.68 -14.47 -10.83
N HIS A 37 0.54 -14.34 -11.36
CA HIS A 37 1.07 -13.05 -11.83
C HIS A 37 0.11 -12.35 -12.82
N ARG A 38 -0.49 -13.09 -13.77
CA ARG A 38 -1.48 -12.55 -14.72
C ARG A 38 -2.70 -11.90 -14.06
N ASN A 39 -3.14 -12.41 -12.91
CA ASN A 39 -4.31 -11.89 -12.22
C ASN A 39 -3.93 -10.54 -11.59
N PHE A 40 -2.73 -10.48 -11.00
CA PHE A 40 -2.22 -9.26 -10.38
C PHE A 40 -1.87 -8.18 -11.42
N THR A 41 -1.28 -8.54 -12.56
CA THR A 41 -1.02 -7.56 -13.63
C THR A 41 -2.30 -7.05 -14.25
N GLN A 42 -3.32 -7.90 -14.42
CA GLN A 42 -4.62 -7.46 -14.90
C GLN A 42 -5.34 -6.55 -13.88
N PHE A 43 -5.18 -6.84 -12.59
CA PHE A 43 -5.64 -5.98 -11.51
C PHE A 43 -4.92 -4.62 -11.55
N LEU A 44 -3.58 -4.56 -11.61
CA LEU A 44 -2.87 -3.29 -11.73
C LEU A 44 -3.28 -2.50 -12.97
N ARG A 45 -3.48 -3.18 -14.10
CA ARG A 45 -3.94 -2.55 -15.35
C ARG A 45 -5.32 -1.90 -15.19
N SER A 46 -6.23 -2.45 -14.38
CA SER A 46 -7.51 -1.80 -14.12
C SER A 46 -7.36 -0.51 -13.31
N PHE A 47 -6.40 -0.44 -12.38
CA PHE A 47 -6.12 0.79 -11.60
C PHE A 47 -5.53 1.89 -12.47
N VAL A 48 -4.65 1.53 -13.40
CA VAL A 48 -4.12 2.48 -14.38
C VAL A 48 -5.22 2.99 -15.31
N TYR A 49 -6.12 2.11 -15.78
CA TYR A 49 -7.24 2.53 -16.64
C TYR A 49 -8.31 3.35 -15.94
N ALA A 50 -8.52 3.14 -14.63
CA ALA A 50 -9.46 3.89 -13.83
C ALA A 50 -8.90 5.25 -13.36
N ASP A 51 -7.74 5.65 -13.86
CA ASP A 51 -6.97 6.81 -13.45
C ASP A 51 -6.63 6.89 -11.94
N ILE A 52 -6.61 5.74 -11.26
CA ILE A 52 -6.28 5.64 -9.82
C ILE A 52 -4.75 5.64 -9.58
N LEU A 53 -3.98 5.14 -10.55
CA LEU A 53 -2.52 5.07 -10.53
C LEU A 53 -1.98 5.53 -11.89
N THR A 54 -1.64 6.81 -12.03
CA THR A 54 -1.43 7.39 -13.37
C THR A 54 -0.13 8.13 -13.55
N THR A 55 0.40 8.76 -12.50
CA THR A 55 1.40 9.80 -12.71
C THR A 55 2.71 9.51 -11.99
N LYS A 56 3.84 9.76 -12.67
CA LYS A 56 5.18 9.65 -12.08
C LYS A 56 5.41 10.62 -10.92
N THR A 57 4.58 11.65 -10.82
CA THR A 57 4.61 12.62 -9.73
C THR A 57 3.90 12.10 -8.49
N ASP A 58 3.23 10.95 -8.56
CA ASP A 58 2.61 10.36 -7.40
C ASP A 58 3.66 9.94 -6.37
N THR A 59 3.34 10.21 -5.11
CA THR A 59 4.13 9.75 -3.97
C THR A 59 3.21 8.89 -3.13
N ILE A 60 3.46 7.58 -3.17
CA ILE A 60 2.64 6.56 -2.53
C ILE A 60 3.30 6.15 -1.23
N ILE A 61 2.52 6.08 -0.16
CA ILE A 61 3.00 5.62 1.14
C ILE A 61 2.78 4.10 1.29
N GLN A 62 3.80 3.40 1.75
CA GLN A 62 3.72 2.00 2.14
C GLN A 62 3.61 1.86 3.65
N MET A 63 2.48 1.32 4.09
CA MET A 63 2.19 0.99 5.49
C MET A 63 1.52 -0.38 5.68
N ALA A 64 1.09 -1.01 4.59
CA ALA A 64 0.44 -2.31 4.66
C ALA A 64 1.46 -3.38 5.04
N ARG A 65 1.09 -4.23 6.01
CA ARG A 65 1.88 -5.41 6.35
C ARG A 65 1.97 -6.30 5.11
N CYS A 66 3.11 -6.96 4.92
CA CYS A 66 3.34 -7.87 3.78
C CYS A 66 2.32 -9.01 3.66
N SER A 67 1.59 -9.26 4.74
CA SER A 67 0.53 -10.23 4.85
C SER A 67 -0.83 -9.78 4.27
N PHE A 68 -0.92 -8.54 3.76
CA PHE A 68 -2.11 -7.97 3.10
C PHE A 68 -1.79 -7.59 1.65
N ASP A 69 -2.79 -7.63 0.78
CA ASP A 69 -2.72 -7.39 -0.67
C ASP A 69 -2.36 -5.94 -1.00
N ASN A 70 -2.83 -5.01 -0.17
CA ASN A 70 -2.45 -3.60 -0.23
C ASN A 70 -0.92 -3.40 -0.21
N HIS A 71 -0.15 -4.35 0.35
CA HIS A 71 1.31 -4.29 0.31
C HIS A 71 1.84 -4.38 -1.12
N LEU A 72 1.31 -5.29 -1.93
CA LEU A 72 1.73 -5.45 -3.33
C LEU A 72 1.22 -4.31 -4.20
N LEU A 73 0.00 -3.85 -3.97
CA LEU A 73 -0.55 -2.72 -4.72
C LEU A 73 0.31 -1.47 -4.54
N SER A 74 0.63 -1.11 -3.30
CA SER A 74 1.49 0.04 -3.00
C SER A 74 2.93 -0.19 -3.46
N LEU A 75 3.51 -1.39 -3.31
CA LEU A 75 4.89 -1.63 -3.73
C LEU A 75 5.02 -1.72 -5.26
N ILE A 76 4.36 -2.72 -5.87
CA ILE A 76 4.52 -3.03 -7.29
C ILE A 76 3.75 -2.04 -8.16
N GLY A 77 2.57 -1.57 -7.72
CA GLY A 77 1.82 -0.54 -8.44
C GLY A 77 2.63 0.74 -8.61
N THR A 78 3.23 1.25 -7.53
CA THR A 78 4.11 2.43 -7.57
C THR A 78 5.28 2.25 -8.52
N LEU A 79 5.96 1.11 -8.46
CA LEU A 79 7.08 0.80 -9.35
C LEU A 79 6.63 0.70 -10.82
N THR A 80 5.44 0.18 -11.08
CA THR A 80 4.88 0.04 -12.44
C THR A 80 4.67 1.39 -13.10
N ILE A 81 4.23 2.40 -12.35
CA ILE A 81 4.00 3.76 -12.85
C ILE A 81 5.23 4.67 -12.72
N LYS A 82 6.36 4.16 -12.20
CA LYS A 82 7.60 4.93 -11.91
C LYS A 82 7.37 6.10 -10.96
N ALA A 83 6.45 5.93 -10.01
CA ALA A 83 6.17 6.87 -8.95
C ALA A 83 7.14 6.66 -7.76
N THR A 84 7.04 7.55 -6.77
CA THR A 84 7.87 7.47 -5.56
C THR A 84 7.18 6.65 -4.48
N LEU A 85 7.89 5.69 -3.88
CA LEU A 85 7.39 4.91 -2.75
C LEU A 85 8.06 5.39 -1.45
N ILE A 86 7.25 5.76 -0.46
CA ILE A 86 7.72 6.14 0.88
C ILE A 86 7.43 5.01 1.86
N MET A 87 8.48 4.45 2.44
CA MET A 87 8.38 3.42 3.47
C MET A 87 8.29 4.07 4.85
N LEU A 88 7.25 3.73 5.61
CA LEU A 88 7.17 4.13 7.01
C LEU A 88 8.16 3.32 7.87
N ARG A 89 8.56 3.91 9.00
CA ARG A 89 9.17 3.13 10.08
C ARG A 89 8.20 2.04 10.57
N PRO A 90 8.70 0.94 11.17
CA PRO A 90 7.86 -0.08 11.79
C PRO A 90 6.81 0.54 12.73
N GLU A 91 5.56 0.11 12.60
CA GLU A 91 4.39 0.64 13.34
C GLU A 91 4.19 2.18 13.26
N GLY A 92 4.85 2.87 12.32
CA GLY A 92 4.73 4.32 12.15
C GLY A 92 3.30 4.79 11.81
N HIS A 93 2.48 3.92 11.24
CA HIS A 93 1.07 4.20 10.95
C HIS A 93 0.19 4.30 12.22
N MET A 94 0.66 3.80 13.36
CA MET A 94 -0.06 3.87 14.64
C MET A 94 0.16 5.20 15.37
N ASP A 95 1.23 5.92 15.03
CA ASP A 95 1.54 7.26 15.55
C ASP A 95 1.02 8.31 14.57
N LEU A 96 -0.11 8.94 14.92
CA LEU A 96 -0.79 9.90 14.05
C LEU A 96 -0.03 11.22 13.90
N ASP A 97 0.75 11.63 14.91
CA ASP A 97 1.60 12.83 14.82
C ASP A 97 2.71 12.61 13.79
N TYR A 98 3.41 11.48 13.88
CA TYR A 98 4.42 11.11 12.89
C TYR A 98 3.81 10.91 11.51
N LEU A 99 2.70 10.19 11.40
CA LEU A 99 2.06 9.93 10.12
C LEU A 99 1.66 11.25 9.45
N ALA A 100 1.02 12.17 10.18
CA ALA A 100 0.69 13.50 9.67
C ALA A 100 1.94 14.28 9.23
N GLY A 101 3.02 14.20 10.02
CA GLY A 101 4.31 14.78 9.67
C GLY A 101 4.87 14.24 8.34
N VAL A 102 4.90 12.93 8.15
CA VAL A 102 5.37 12.30 6.91
C VAL A 102 4.46 12.63 5.73
N LEU A 103 3.14 12.59 5.93
CA LEU A 103 2.17 12.93 4.89
C LEU A 103 2.44 14.34 4.34
N ASN A 104 2.70 15.29 5.23
CA ASN A 104 2.99 16.68 4.87
C ASN A 104 4.43 16.86 4.32
N GLU A 105 5.45 16.33 4.98
CA GLU A 105 6.84 16.52 4.58
C GLU A 105 7.15 15.86 3.23
N LYS A 106 6.62 14.67 2.99
CA LYS A 106 6.87 13.90 1.76
C LYS A 106 5.84 14.13 0.68
N GLN A 107 4.86 15.02 0.90
CA GLN A 107 3.80 15.35 -0.06
C GLN A 107 3.13 14.10 -0.63
N ILE A 108 2.67 13.23 0.27
CA ILE A 108 2.05 11.95 -0.10
C ILE A 108 0.76 12.24 -0.88
N THR A 109 0.66 11.71 -2.10
CA THR A 109 -0.51 11.88 -2.97
C THR A 109 -1.54 10.77 -2.79
N THR A 110 -1.06 9.55 -2.49
CA THR A 110 -1.92 8.36 -2.47
C THR A 110 -1.59 7.46 -1.28
N MET A 111 -2.63 7.03 -0.57
CA MET A 111 -2.56 6.13 0.57
C MET A 111 -3.66 5.06 0.50
N TYR A 112 -3.26 3.78 0.52
CA TYR A 112 -4.18 2.66 0.68
C TYR A 112 -4.24 2.25 2.14
N THR A 113 -5.37 2.52 2.80
CA THR A 113 -5.54 2.23 4.22
C THR A 113 -6.97 1.81 4.56
N ALA A 114 -7.11 1.15 5.71
CA ALA A 114 -8.41 0.70 6.21
C ALA A 114 -9.29 1.90 6.62
N PRO A 115 -10.63 1.78 6.53
CA PRO A 115 -11.54 2.87 6.92
C PRO A 115 -11.35 3.37 8.36
N SER A 116 -10.98 2.48 9.29
CA SER A 116 -10.75 2.83 10.70
C SER A 116 -9.58 3.79 10.90
N LEU A 117 -8.46 3.57 10.18
CA LEU A 117 -7.31 4.46 10.23
C LEU A 117 -7.61 5.78 9.51
N TRP A 118 -8.33 5.75 8.39
CA TRP A 118 -8.85 6.96 7.75
C TRP A 118 -9.64 7.84 8.74
N ASN A 119 -10.59 7.24 9.46
CA ASN A 119 -11.41 7.97 10.44
C ASN A 119 -10.57 8.53 11.59
N SER A 120 -9.62 7.73 12.10
CA SER A 120 -8.73 8.14 13.19
C SER A 120 -7.85 9.33 12.79
N LEU A 121 -7.24 9.25 11.60
CA LEU A 121 -6.42 10.32 11.03
C LEU A 121 -7.25 11.59 10.77
N PHE A 122 -8.43 11.44 10.18
CA PHE A 122 -9.32 12.57 9.91
C PHE A 122 -9.73 13.31 11.20
N ASN A 123 -10.13 12.57 12.23
CA ASN A 123 -10.51 13.15 13.52
C ASN A 123 -9.31 13.83 14.19
N PHE A 124 -8.12 13.22 14.11
CA PHE A 124 -6.89 13.80 14.62
C PHE A 124 -6.56 15.14 13.94
N LEU A 125 -6.58 15.20 12.60
CA LEU A 125 -6.30 16.42 11.83
C LEU A 125 -7.32 17.54 12.08
N ASN A 126 -8.60 17.20 12.26
CA ASN A 126 -9.62 18.19 12.59
C ASN A 126 -9.41 18.79 13.99
N ASN A 127 -8.98 17.97 14.95
CA ASN A 127 -8.73 18.43 16.32
C ASN A 127 -7.48 19.31 16.42
N THR A 128 -6.43 19.00 15.65
CA THR A 128 -5.21 19.84 15.60
C THR A 128 -5.50 21.20 14.95
N ASN A 129 -6.24 21.24 13.83
CA ASN A 129 -6.65 22.49 13.19
C ASN A 129 -7.48 23.39 14.11
N ARG A 130 -8.41 22.82 14.89
CA ARG A 130 -9.21 23.57 15.87
C ARG A 130 -8.39 24.15 17.02
N LYS A 131 -7.31 23.49 17.45
CA LYS A 131 -6.43 24.02 18.50
C LYS A 131 -5.58 25.18 18.01
N SER A 132 -5.17 25.17 16.74
CA SER A 132 -4.40 26.25 16.12
C SER A 132 -5.22 27.52 15.84
N SER A 133 -6.56 27.46 15.79
CA SER A 133 -7.44 28.61 15.53
C SER A 133 -7.95 29.32 16.78
N VAL A 134 -7.57 28.86 17.98
CA VAL A 134 -7.99 29.43 19.28
C VAL A 134 -6.82 30.15 19.98
N HIS A 135 -5.75 30.40 19.25
CA HIS A 135 -4.66 31.33 19.59
C HIS A 135 -4.54 32.37 18.48
#